data_AF-A0A6F8Y848-F1
#
_entry.id   AF-A0A6F8Y848-F1
#
_cell.length_a   1.000
_cell.length_b   1.000
_cell.length_c   1.000
_cell.angle_alpha   90.00
_cell.angle_beta   90.00
_cell.angle_gamma   90.00
#
_symmetry.space_group_name_H-M   'P 1'
#
loop_
_entity.id
_entity.type
_entity.pdbx_description
1 polymer ?
#
loop_
_entity_poly.entity_id
_entity_poly.type
_entity_poly.pdbx_seq_one_letter_code
_entity_poly.pdbx_strand_id
1 'polypeptide(L)'
;MWFDPQGMIAESITDGSDEMGVDPDRTRAMFEQDGPSFRQPTPEWVAGLPTDPEQLLAELRDFVGEGGAWSTDHAVWSTMQEFYLNTDLLLGPELRAALLRSFAGLRGITFSDVSIDGRQLVAVRHTERGNGDEILFDLATGVAVGRRSVAAGSGVTISAPPEAPKLDPGVGYQATWTQKVVDAVGDR
;
A
#
# COMPACT_ATOMS: atom_id res chain seq x y z
N MET A 1 13.80 3.08 6.18
CA MET A 1 13.72 3.96 5.01
C MET A 1 13.48 5.35 5.54
N TRP A 2 14.46 6.25 5.38
CA TRP A 2 14.35 7.65 5.77
C TRP A 2 14.07 8.47 4.51
N PHE A 3 13.33 9.56 4.63
CA PHE A 3 12.94 10.40 3.50
C PHE A 3 13.53 11.80 3.69
N ASP A 4 14.04 12.40 2.61
CA ASP A 4 14.56 13.77 2.71
C ASP A 4 13.42 14.81 2.94
N PRO A 5 13.71 15.97 3.54
CA PRO A 5 12.69 16.95 3.94
C PRO A 5 12.03 17.72 2.78
N GLN A 6 12.56 17.63 1.56
CA GLN A 6 12.14 18.38 0.37
C GLN A 6 11.52 17.50 -0.73
N GLY A 7 11.71 16.20 -0.66
CA GLY A 7 11.08 15.22 -1.53
C GLY A 7 11.41 13.86 -0.98
N MET A 8 10.41 13.01 -0.83
CA MET A 8 10.50 11.69 -0.20
C MET A 8 11.40 10.71 -0.99
N ILE A 9 12.68 11.02 -1.16
CA ILE A 9 13.73 10.15 -1.64
C ILE A 9 14.07 9.21 -0.51
N ALA A 10 13.83 7.92 -0.72
CA ALA A 10 14.23 6.89 0.20
C ALA A 10 15.76 6.85 0.31
N GLU A 11 16.31 7.42 1.39
CA GLU A 11 17.71 7.23 1.73
C GLU A 11 17.89 5.85 2.35
N SER A 12 18.75 5.04 1.73
CA SER A 12 19.15 3.74 2.26
C SER A 12 19.97 3.95 3.53
N ILE A 13 19.50 3.37 4.65
CA ILE A 13 20.29 3.26 5.89
C ILE A 13 21.07 1.95 5.84
N THR A 14 21.89 1.78 4.81
CA THR A 14 22.86 0.67 4.73
C THR A 14 24.25 1.24 4.59
N ASP A 15 25.26 0.53 5.07
CA ASP A 15 26.68 0.87 5.08
C ASP A 15 27.33 0.89 3.69
N GLY A 16 26.53 1.06 2.63
CA GLY A 16 26.97 1.14 1.25
C GLY A 16 27.33 -0.20 0.60
N SER A 17 27.07 -1.34 1.26
CA SER A 17 27.45 -2.67 0.71
C SER A 17 26.29 -3.50 0.13
N ASP A 18 25.08 -2.95 0.02
CA ASP A 18 23.90 -3.74 -0.40
C ASP A 18 23.47 -3.40 -1.83
N GLU A 19 23.44 -4.41 -2.71
CA GLU A 19 23.02 -4.32 -4.12
C GLU A 19 21.50 -4.02 -4.29
N MET A 20 20.75 -3.93 -3.18
CA MET A 20 19.34 -3.52 -3.11
C MET A 20 19.13 -2.06 -2.68
N GLY A 21 20.19 -1.25 -2.62
CA GLY A 21 20.10 0.16 -2.24
C GLY A 21 19.35 1.01 -3.28
N VAL A 22 18.39 1.82 -2.82
CA VAL A 22 17.84 2.93 -3.59
C VAL A 22 18.97 3.94 -3.81
N ASP A 23 19.42 4.12 -5.05
CA ASP A 23 20.39 5.15 -5.43
C ASP A 23 19.72 6.54 -5.30
N PRO A 24 20.11 7.36 -4.31
CA PRO A 24 19.45 8.64 -4.06
C PRO A 24 19.59 9.62 -5.23
N ASP A 25 20.71 9.57 -5.96
CA ASP A 25 20.94 10.47 -7.09
C ASP A 25 20.06 10.08 -8.28
N ARG A 26 19.88 8.77 -8.48
CA ARG A 26 18.90 8.25 -9.45
C ARG A 26 17.48 8.67 -9.08
N THR A 27 17.09 8.54 -7.81
CA THR A 27 15.74 8.94 -7.38
C THR A 27 15.53 10.45 -7.53
N ARG A 28 16.55 11.27 -7.25
CA ARG A 28 16.51 12.72 -7.47
C ARG A 28 16.34 13.07 -8.94
N ALA A 29 17.12 12.46 -9.83
CA ALA A 29 16.99 12.67 -11.27
C ALA A 29 15.61 12.29 -11.79
N MET A 30 15.02 11.18 -11.29
CA MET A 30 13.64 10.80 -11.62
C MET A 30 12.63 11.84 -11.13
N PHE A 31 12.80 12.37 -9.92
CA PHE A 31 11.91 13.41 -9.38
C PHE A 31 12.01 14.72 -10.16
N GLU A 32 13.21 15.13 -10.57
CA GLU A 32 13.41 16.32 -11.41
C GLU A 32 12.75 16.18 -12.79
N GLN A 33 12.70 14.96 -13.31
CA GLN A 33 12.09 14.66 -14.61
C GLN A 33 10.56 14.55 -14.53
N ASP A 34 10.04 13.77 -13.58
CA ASP A 34 8.65 13.33 -13.54
C ASP A 34 7.79 14.18 -12.58
N GLY A 35 8.42 14.85 -11.62
CA GLY A 35 7.77 15.66 -10.59
C GLY A 35 7.00 14.86 -9.54
N PRO A 36 6.28 15.56 -8.64
CA PRO A 36 5.46 14.92 -7.60
C PRO A 36 4.37 14.01 -8.19
N SER A 37 4.24 12.81 -7.62
CA SER A 37 3.30 11.79 -8.10
C SER A 37 2.98 10.74 -7.04
N PHE A 38 2.12 9.75 -7.34
CA PHE A 38 1.84 8.63 -6.43
C PHE A 38 3.09 7.80 -6.08
N ARG A 39 4.10 7.76 -6.97
CA ARG A 39 5.40 7.09 -6.69
C ARG A 39 6.39 8.01 -5.97
N GLN A 40 6.25 9.32 -6.12
CA GLN A 40 7.14 10.32 -5.51
C GLN A 40 6.31 11.43 -4.86
N PRO A 41 5.60 11.12 -3.76
CA PRO A 41 4.66 12.06 -3.16
C PRO A 41 5.41 13.17 -2.41
N THR A 42 4.89 14.40 -2.51
CA THR A 42 5.27 15.52 -1.65
C THR A 42 4.07 15.95 -0.79
N PRO A 43 4.28 16.58 0.38
CA PRO A 43 3.16 17.03 1.21
C PRO A 43 2.18 17.95 0.49
N GLU A 44 2.68 18.90 -0.30
CA GLU A 44 1.83 19.83 -1.07
C GLU A 44 1.03 19.09 -2.16
N TRP A 45 1.67 18.16 -2.87
CA TRP A 45 0.99 17.37 -3.89
C TRP A 45 -0.08 16.43 -3.29
N VAL A 46 0.23 15.76 -2.17
CA VAL A 46 -0.73 14.92 -1.44
C VAL A 46 -1.92 15.75 -0.95
N ALA A 47 -1.69 16.96 -0.45
CA ALA A 47 -2.75 17.86 -0.03
C ALA A 47 -3.64 18.34 -1.20
N GLY A 48 -3.13 18.30 -2.42
CA GLY A 48 -3.87 18.62 -3.65
C GLY A 48 -4.69 17.48 -4.24
N LEU A 49 -4.56 16.25 -3.71
CA LEU A 49 -5.30 15.09 -4.24
C LEU A 49 -6.81 15.21 -4.00
N PRO A 50 -7.64 14.68 -4.93
CA PRO A 50 -9.09 14.69 -4.76
C PRO A 50 -9.51 13.79 -3.58
N THR A 51 -10.49 14.26 -2.81
CA THR A 51 -11.11 13.50 -1.71
C THR A 51 -12.40 12.78 -2.13
N ASP A 52 -12.75 12.85 -3.42
CA ASP A 52 -13.83 12.05 -3.99
C ASP A 52 -13.27 10.68 -4.46
N PRO A 53 -13.81 9.54 -4.01
CA PRO A 53 -13.22 8.22 -4.29
C PRO A 53 -13.17 7.86 -5.77
N GLU A 54 -14.15 8.30 -6.57
CA GLU A 54 -14.22 7.99 -8.00
C GLU A 54 -13.21 8.82 -8.79
N GLN A 55 -13.10 10.12 -8.49
CA GLN A 55 -12.07 10.98 -9.08
C GLN A 55 -10.67 10.51 -8.70
N LEU A 56 -10.43 10.16 -7.43
CA LEU A 56 -9.14 9.66 -6.98
C LEU A 56 -8.76 8.34 -7.66
N LEU A 57 -9.74 7.44 -7.86
CA LEU A 57 -9.51 6.21 -8.61
C LEU A 57 -9.21 6.48 -10.10
N ALA A 58 -9.83 7.51 -10.69
CA ALA A 58 -9.53 7.92 -12.06
C ALA A 58 -8.09 8.45 -12.18
N GLU A 59 -7.66 9.33 -11.28
CA GLU A 59 -6.27 9.84 -11.22
C GLU A 59 -5.25 8.70 -11.07
N LEU A 60 -5.55 7.71 -10.21
CA LEU A 60 -4.72 6.52 -10.05
C LEU A 60 -4.63 5.69 -11.34
N ARG A 61 -5.75 5.50 -12.04
CA ARG A 61 -5.79 4.77 -13.32
C ARG A 61 -5.00 5.47 -14.41
N ASP A 62 -5.15 6.79 -14.50
CA ASP A 62 -4.43 7.62 -15.47
C ASP A 62 -2.92 7.60 -15.18
N PHE A 63 -2.54 7.65 -13.90
CA PHE A 63 -1.14 7.56 -13.48
C PHE A 63 -0.49 6.21 -13.83
N VAL A 64 -1.18 5.10 -13.59
CA VAL A 64 -0.60 3.77 -13.86
C VAL A 64 -0.61 3.41 -15.34
N GLY A 65 -1.62 3.87 -16.09
CA GLY A 65 -1.83 3.49 -17.48
C GLY A 65 -2.15 2.00 -17.67
N GLU A 66 -1.57 1.40 -18.71
CA GLU A 66 -1.77 -0.03 -19.00
C GLU A 66 -0.93 -0.91 -18.04
N GLY A 67 -1.55 -1.92 -17.42
CA GLY A 67 -0.90 -2.81 -16.45
C GLY A 67 0.18 -3.75 -17.00
N GLY A 68 0.49 -3.67 -18.30
CA GLY A 68 1.51 -4.48 -18.96
C GLY A 68 1.24 -5.97 -18.84
N ALA A 69 2.10 -6.68 -18.11
CA ALA A 69 1.94 -8.12 -17.87
C ALA A 69 0.80 -8.44 -16.89
N TRP A 70 0.25 -7.48 -16.14
CA TRP A 70 -0.85 -7.62 -15.20
C TRP A 70 -2.06 -6.79 -15.63
N SER A 71 -3.21 -6.96 -14.97
CA SER A 71 -4.34 -6.06 -15.21
C SER A 71 -4.02 -4.62 -14.75
N THR A 72 -4.71 -3.63 -15.35
CA THR A 72 -4.63 -2.25 -14.86
C THR A 72 -5.09 -2.14 -13.41
N ASP A 73 -6.12 -2.88 -12.99
CA ASP A 73 -6.56 -2.86 -11.60
C ASP A 73 -5.49 -3.42 -10.63
N HIS A 74 -4.68 -4.39 -11.06
CA HIS A 74 -3.50 -4.83 -10.29
C HIS A 74 -2.44 -3.74 -10.18
N ALA A 75 -2.16 -3.02 -11.27
CA ALA A 75 -1.20 -1.91 -11.24
C ALA A 75 -1.67 -0.77 -10.32
N VAL A 76 -2.98 -0.46 -10.35
CA VAL A 76 -3.59 0.49 -9.41
C VAL A 76 -3.48 -0.01 -7.97
N TRP A 77 -3.83 -1.28 -7.71
CA TRP A 77 -3.69 -1.89 -6.39
C TRP A 77 -2.27 -1.75 -5.83
N SER A 78 -1.26 -2.13 -6.61
CA SER A 78 0.14 -2.05 -6.19
C SER A 78 0.57 -0.62 -5.91
N THR A 79 0.15 0.33 -6.76
CA THR A 79 0.42 1.77 -6.55
C THR A 79 -0.25 2.29 -5.27
N MET A 80 -1.52 1.95 -5.03
CA MET A 80 -2.22 2.33 -3.80
C MET A 80 -1.55 1.73 -2.56
N GLN A 81 -1.15 0.46 -2.64
CA GLN A 81 -0.48 -0.24 -1.57
C GLN A 81 0.83 0.46 -1.19
N GLU A 82 1.69 0.78 -2.16
CA GLU A 82 2.93 1.54 -1.97
C GLU A 82 2.67 2.95 -1.42
N PHE A 83 1.70 3.65 -2.00
CA PHE A 83 1.32 5.00 -1.59
C PHE A 83 0.92 5.05 -0.11
N TYR A 84 0.08 4.11 0.35
CA TYR A 84 -0.29 4.02 1.77
C TYR A 84 0.93 3.87 2.70
N LEU A 85 1.89 3.00 2.36
CA LEU A 85 3.07 2.84 3.22
C LEU A 85 3.96 4.07 3.26
N ASN A 86 4.05 4.79 2.15
CA ASN A 86 4.96 5.92 2.04
C ASN A 86 4.34 7.22 2.58
N THR A 87 3.00 7.30 2.67
CA THR A 87 2.32 8.57 2.95
C THR A 87 1.36 8.55 4.12
N ASP A 88 1.22 7.46 4.89
CA ASP A 88 0.20 7.37 5.95
C ASP A 88 0.15 8.59 6.89
N LEU A 89 1.32 9.14 7.26
CA LEU A 89 1.43 10.34 8.11
C LEU A 89 0.95 11.64 7.43
N LEU A 90 0.96 11.69 6.10
CA LEU A 90 0.51 12.82 5.29
C LEU A 90 -0.99 12.76 4.96
N LEU A 91 -1.63 11.60 5.12
CA LEU A 91 -3.03 11.43 4.77
C LEU A 91 -3.95 12.07 5.82
N GLY A 92 -4.64 13.14 5.41
CA GLY A 92 -5.79 13.68 6.14
C GLY A 92 -6.95 12.67 6.21
N PRO A 93 -7.88 12.80 7.17
CA PRO A 93 -9.01 11.87 7.35
C PRO A 93 -9.85 11.66 6.07
N GLU A 94 -10.12 12.73 5.34
CA GLU A 94 -10.94 12.73 4.13
C GLU A 94 -10.24 11.97 2.99
N LEU A 95 -8.96 12.26 2.76
CA LEU A 95 -8.17 11.58 1.73
C LEU A 95 -7.96 10.10 2.07
N ARG A 96 -7.73 9.78 3.35
CA ARG A 96 -7.64 8.39 3.83
C ARG A 96 -8.94 7.63 3.58
N ALA A 97 -10.09 8.24 3.88
CA ALA A 97 -11.39 7.66 3.60
C ALA A 97 -11.65 7.51 2.09
N ALA A 98 -11.21 8.48 1.27
CA ALA A 98 -11.33 8.42 -0.18
C ALA A 98 -10.57 7.24 -0.77
N LEU A 99 -9.27 7.10 -0.43
CA LEU A 99 -8.43 5.98 -0.84
C LEU A 99 -9.02 4.63 -0.45
N LEU A 100 -9.51 4.50 0.79
CA LEU A 100 -10.11 3.25 1.26
C LEU A 100 -11.35 2.88 0.44
N ARG A 101 -12.19 3.87 0.11
CA ARG A 101 -13.38 3.66 -0.73
C ARG A 101 -13.04 3.36 -2.18
N SER A 102 -11.95 3.91 -2.71
CA SER A 102 -11.51 3.66 -4.09
C SER A 102 -11.22 2.19 -4.40
N PHE A 103 -10.86 1.37 -3.39
CA PHE A 103 -10.72 -0.08 -3.57
C PHE A 103 -11.99 -0.76 -4.09
N ALA A 104 -13.18 -0.24 -3.76
CA ALA A 104 -14.44 -0.81 -4.23
C ALA A 104 -14.62 -0.71 -5.77
N GLY A 105 -13.88 0.17 -6.43
CA GLY A 105 -13.91 0.33 -7.88
C GLY A 105 -12.92 -0.57 -8.64
N LEU A 106 -12.13 -1.39 -7.94
CA LEU A 106 -11.18 -2.33 -8.52
C LEU A 106 -11.78 -3.73 -8.63
N ARG A 107 -11.43 -4.47 -9.69
CA ARG A 107 -11.73 -5.91 -9.79
C ARG A 107 -10.76 -6.71 -8.93
N GLY A 108 -11.16 -7.93 -8.58
CA GLY A 108 -10.33 -8.83 -7.78
C GLY A 108 -10.21 -8.46 -6.30
N ILE A 109 -10.98 -7.48 -5.83
CA ILE A 109 -10.99 -7.06 -4.42
C ILE A 109 -11.97 -7.89 -3.60
N THR A 110 -11.53 -8.32 -2.41
CA THR A 110 -12.38 -8.85 -1.35
C THR A 110 -12.08 -8.15 -0.02
N PHE A 111 -13.10 -8.10 0.83
CA PHE A 111 -13.02 -7.55 2.18
C PHE A 111 -13.30 -8.68 3.18
N SER A 112 -12.55 -8.72 4.27
CA SER A 112 -12.81 -9.67 5.35
C SER A 112 -12.42 -9.09 6.70
N ASP A 113 -13.20 -9.40 7.72
CA ASP A 113 -12.83 -9.10 9.10
C ASP A 113 -11.74 -10.06 9.55
N VAL A 114 -10.71 -9.52 10.21
CA VAL A 114 -9.62 -10.30 10.80
C VAL A 114 -9.33 -9.81 12.21
N SER A 115 -9.02 -10.74 13.10
CA SER A 115 -8.63 -10.42 14.48
C SER A 115 -7.17 -10.79 14.67
N ILE A 116 -6.34 -9.83 15.04
CA ILE A 116 -4.91 -10.01 15.31
C ILE A 116 -4.63 -9.44 16.70
N ASP A 117 -4.11 -10.26 17.61
CA ASP A 117 -3.81 -9.88 19.00
C ASP A 117 -5.00 -9.20 19.72
N GLY A 118 -6.23 -9.66 19.41
CA GLY A 118 -7.47 -9.12 19.96
C GLY A 118 -7.95 -7.80 19.33
N ARG A 119 -7.20 -7.23 18.38
CA ARG A 119 -7.61 -6.06 17.59
C ARG A 119 -8.38 -6.51 16.36
N GLN A 120 -9.58 -5.96 16.18
CA GLN A 120 -10.39 -6.16 14.97
C GLN A 120 -9.89 -5.24 13.87
N LEU A 121 -9.65 -5.81 12.70
CA LEU A 121 -9.14 -5.13 11.51
C LEU A 121 -9.95 -5.59 10.30
N VAL A 122 -9.88 -4.82 9.22
CA VAL A 122 -10.38 -5.23 7.91
C VAL A 122 -9.19 -5.52 7.00
N ALA A 123 -9.14 -6.74 6.48
CA ALA A 123 -8.26 -7.10 5.39
C ALA A 123 -8.94 -6.77 4.06
N VAL A 124 -8.34 -5.88 3.29
CA VAL A 124 -8.65 -5.66 1.88
C VAL A 124 -7.65 -6.50 1.09
N ARG A 125 -8.14 -7.45 0.30
CA ARG A 125 -7.31 -8.34 -0.53
C ARG A 125 -7.52 -8.04 -2.00
N HIS A 126 -6.45 -7.92 -2.76
CA HIS A 126 -6.48 -8.05 -4.21
C HIS A 126 -5.98 -9.43 -4.63
N THR A 127 -6.72 -10.10 -5.53
CA THR A 127 -6.35 -11.41 -6.04
C THR A 127 -6.22 -11.40 -7.56
N GLU A 128 -5.04 -11.76 -8.06
CA GLU A 128 -4.81 -11.98 -9.49
C GLU A 128 -3.81 -13.12 -9.71
N ARG A 129 -4.10 -13.99 -10.69
CA ARG A 129 -3.23 -15.12 -11.09
C ARG A 129 -2.82 -16.05 -9.93
N GLY A 130 -3.71 -16.26 -8.96
CA GLY A 130 -3.44 -17.12 -7.81
C GLY A 130 -2.60 -16.48 -6.70
N ASN A 131 -2.21 -15.21 -6.86
CA ASN A 131 -1.59 -14.42 -5.80
C ASN A 131 -2.64 -13.55 -5.13
N GLY A 132 -2.64 -13.53 -3.80
CA GLY A 132 -3.46 -12.65 -2.99
C GLY A 132 -2.57 -11.74 -2.15
N ASP A 133 -2.68 -10.43 -2.35
CA ASP A 133 -2.00 -9.43 -1.52
C ASP A 133 -3.02 -8.63 -0.73
N GLU A 134 -2.69 -8.31 0.52
CA GLU A 134 -3.60 -7.65 1.44
C GLU A 134 -2.99 -6.46 2.13
N ILE A 135 -3.85 -5.50 2.42
CA ILE A 135 -3.61 -4.42 3.37
C ILE A 135 -4.59 -4.60 4.53
N LEU A 136 -4.08 -4.51 5.76
CA LEU A 136 -4.86 -4.59 6.98
C LEU A 136 -5.14 -3.18 7.47
N PHE A 137 -6.42 -2.83 7.63
CA PHE A 137 -6.86 -1.52 8.09
C PHE A 137 -7.48 -1.60 9.48
N ASP A 138 -7.16 -0.63 10.33
CA ASP A 138 -7.98 -0.34 11.50
C ASP A 138 -9.16 0.54 11.06
N LEU A 139 -10.39 0.04 11.19
CA LEU A 139 -11.58 0.78 10.78
C LEU A 139 -11.86 2.03 11.63
N ALA A 140 -11.40 2.08 12.88
CA ALA A 140 -11.61 3.23 13.74
C ALA A 140 -10.80 4.45 13.29
N THR A 141 -9.62 4.22 12.69
CA THR A 141 -8.70 5.29 12.26
C THR A 141 -8.53 5.38 10.74
N GLY A 142 -8.93 4.33 10.01
CA GLY A 142 -8.67 4.13 8.59
C GLY A 142 -7.21 3.81 8.26
N VAL A 143 -6.34 3.64 9.27
CA VAL A 143 -4.89 3.50 9.09
C VAL A 143 -4.55 2.09 8.60
N ALA A 144 -3.65 2.01 7.61
CA ALA A 144 -3.06 0.75 7.20
C ALA A 144 -2.05 0.29 8.26
N VAL A 145 -2.37 -0.77 8.99
CA VAL A 145 -1.55 -1.28 10.10
C VAL A 145 -0.69 -2.47 9.73
N GLY A 146 -0.88 -3.03 8.54
CA GLY A 146 -0.11 -4.19 8.11
C GLY A 146 -0.36 -4.63 6.68
N ARG A 147 0.40 -5.64 6.27
CA ARG A 147 0.23 -6.32 4.99
C ARG A 147 0.31 -7.83 5.17
N ARG A 148 -0.36 -8.56 4.28
CA ARG A 148 -0.26 -10.02 4.18
C ARG A 148 -0.23 -10.44 2.72
N SER A 149 0.72 -11.29 2.36
CA SER A 149 0.75 -11.93 1.04
C SER A 149 0.43 -13.42 1.19
N VAL A 150 -0.37 -13.93 0.26
CA VAL A 150 -0.86 -15.30 0.22
C VAL A 150 -0.63 -15.84 -1.18
N ALA A 151 0.23 -16.85 -1.31
CA ALA A 151 0.33 -17.64 -2.53
C ALA A 151 -0.66 -18.79 -2.44
N ALA A 152 -1.70 -18.80 -3.28
CA ALA A 152 -2.50 -20.00 -3.46
C ALA A 152 -1.68 -20.97 -4.32
N GLY A 153 -1.20 -22.07 -3.73
CA GLY A 153 -0.47 -23.09 -4.47
C GLY A 153 -1.26 -23.61 -5.68
N SER A 154 -0.57 -24.20 -6.67
CA SER A 154 -1.20 -24.78 -7.85
C SER A 154 -2.22 -25.86 -7.45
N GLY A 155 -3.51 -25.54 -7.54
CA GLY A 155 -4.61 -26.45 -7.22
C GLY A 155 -5.77 -25.85 -6.40
N VAL A 156 -5.71 -24.59 -5.98
CA VAL A 156 -6.79 -23.98 -5.19
C VAL A 156 -7.76 -23.20 -6.09
N THR A 157 -8.95 -23.76 -6.30
CA THR A 157 -10.10 -23.01 -6.82
C THR A 157 -10.78 -22.31 -5.64
N ILE A 158 -10.84 -20.97 -5.65
CA ILE A 158 -11.55 -20.20 -4.61
C ILE A 158 -13.05 -20.22 -4.93
N SER A 159 -13.82 -20.99 -4.17
CA SER A 159 -15.29 -20.91 -4.11
C SER A 159 -15.72 -19.93 -3.02
N ALA A 160 -16.79 -19.17 -3.25
CA ALA A 160 -17.41 -18.31 -2.24
C ALA A 160 -17.85 -19.14 -1.01
N PRO A 161 -17.74 -18.61 0.24
CA PRO A 161 -17.76 -19.45 1.43
C PRO A 161 -19.19 -19.87 1.81
N PRO A 162 -19.33 -21.06 2.40
CA PRO A 162 -19.67 -21.04 3.82
C PRO A 162 -18.81 -21.97 4.69
N GLU A 163 -18.66 -21.52 5.95
CA GLU A 163 -17.99 -22.13 7.11
C GLU A 163 -16.48 -22.43 6.98
N ALA A 164 -15.67 -21.50 7.50
CA ALA A 164 -14.26 -21.68 7.87
C ALA A 164 -14.12 -22.87 8.85
N PRO A 165 -13.01 -23.66 8.88
CA PRO A 165 -11.62 -23.16 8.89
C PRO A 165 -10.51 -24.09 8.31
N LYS A 166 -9.27 -23.56 8.44
CA LYS A 166 -7.91 -24.15 8.38
C LYS A 166 -7.12 -23.99 7.08
N LEU A 167 -6.02 -23.26 7.24
CA LEU A 167 -5.01 -22.92 6.25
C LEU A 167 -3.91 -24.00 6.27
N ASP A 168 -3.79 -24.75 5.17
CA ASP A 168 -2.52 -25.31 4.70
C ASP A 168 -2.63 -25.62 3.18
N PRO A 169 -1.61 -25.35 2.34
CA PRO A 169 -0.37 -24.65 2.65
C PRO A 169 -0.48 -23.16 2.34
N GLY A 170 0.02 -22.32 3.25
CA GLY A 170 0.09 -20.89 2.99
C GLY A 170 1.08 -20.25 3.93
N VAL A 171 2.33 -20.12 3.47
CA VAL A 171 3.30 -19.24 4.12
C VAL A 171 2.76 -17.82 4.00
N GLY A 172 2.08 -17.34 5.04
CA GLY A 172 1.65 -15.97 5.17
C GLY A 172 2.74 -15.19 5.88
N TYR A 173 3.36 -14.24 5.19
CA TYR A 173 4.15 -13.22 5.86
C TYR A 173 3.18 -12.13 6.33
N GLN A 174 3.15 -11.89 7.63
CA GLN A 174 2.40 -10.79 8.23
C GLN A 174 3.41 -9.81 8.80
N ALA A 175 3.32 -8.55 8.37
CA ALA A 175 4.04 -7.45 9.01
C ALA A 175 3.01 -6.47 9.56
N THR A 176 3.11 -6.19 10.86
CA THR A 176 2.35 -5.12 11.51
C THR A 176 3.33 -4.00 11.82
N TRP A 177 3.01 -2.78 11.39
CA TRP A 177 3.87 -1.63 11.57
C TRP A 177 3.39 -0.84 12.79
N THR A 178 4.32 -0.45 13.65
CA THR A 178 4.05 0.56 14.67
C THR A 178 4.94 1.75 14.35
N GLN A 179 4.32 2.88 14.04
CA GLN A 179 5.01 4.15 13.81
C GLN A 179 4.66 5.12 14.94
N LYS A 180 5.64 5.90 15.39
CA LYS A 180 5.47 6.95 16.40
C LYS A 180 6.27 8.16 15.91
N VAL A 181 5.64 9.34 15.93
CA VAL A 181 6.37 10.60 15.75
C VAL A 181 7.21 10.84 17.00
N VAL A 182 8.52 10.96 16.82
CA VAL A 182 9.49 11.25 17.89
C VAL A 182 10.07 12.63 17.66
N ASP A 183 10.31 13.37 18.75
CA ASP A 183 10.89 14.72 18.67
C ASP A 183 12.38 14.70 18.28
N ALA A 184 13.07 13.55 18.42
CA ALA A 184 14.44 13.34 18.00
C ALA A 184 14.74 11.88 17.64
N VAL A 185 15.66 11.66 16.69
CA VAL A 185 16.18 10.34 16.32
C VAL A 185 17.06 9.81 17.46
N GLY A 186 16.47 9.05 18.38
CA GLY A 186 17.18 8.49 19.55
C GLY A 186 16.29 7.99 20.67
N ASP A 187 15.05 8.46 20.73
CA ASP A 187 14.08 8.03 21.75
C ASP A 187 13.36 6.75 21.29
N ARG A 188 13.93 5.59 21.63
CA ARG A 188 13.29 4.27 21.49
C ARG A 188 12.57 3.87 22.76
#